data_AF-A0A7S1E3U7-F1
#
_entry.id   AF-A0A7S1E3U7-F1
#
_cell.length_a   1.000
_cell.length_b   1.000
_cell.length_c   1.000
_cell.angle_alpha   90.00
_cell.angle_beta   90.00
_cell.angle_gamma   90.00
#
_symmetry.space_group_name_H-M   'P 1'
#
loop_
_entity.id
_entity.type
_entity.pdbx_description
1 polymer ?
#
loop_
_entity_poly.entity_id
_entity_poly.type
_entity_poly.pdbx_seq_one_letter_code
_entity_poly.pdbx_strand_id
1 'polypeptide(L)'
;YIQFRVAWVDDTGVVRMNRGFRIQYSSSLGPYEGALHLGAHVNSDCVKALGFDTIFSNALTGYDLGASVGGSDFNPLDKSEAEMQRFCQSYMTELAKYVGPGIDSPWMGTGV
;
A
#
# COMPACT_ATOMS: atom_id res chain seq x y z
N TYR A 1 -8.83 7.97 -4.34
CA TYR A 1 -7.68 7.28 -4.98
C TYR A 1 -6.46 8.13 -4.75
N ILE A 2 -5.44 7.57 -4.10
CA ILE A 2 -4.20 8.27 -3.76
C ILE A 2 -3.07 7.58 -4.52
N GLN A 3 -2.31 8.38 -5.27
CA GLN A 3 -1.10 7.95 -5.94
C GLN A 3 0.02 8.91 -5.57
N PHE A 4 1.17 8.38 -5.17
CA PHE A 4 2.34 9.17 -4.79
C PHE A 4 3.62 8.56 -5.36
N ARG A 5 4.67 9.37 -5.41
CA ARG A 5 5.98 8.93 -5.86
C ARG A 5 6.80 8.49 -4.66
N VAL A 6 7.55 7.41 -4.82
CA VAL A 6 8.40 6.85 -3.77
C VAL A 6 9.83 6.91 -4.28
N ALA A 7 10.56 7.92 -3.82
CA ALA A 7 11.96 8.16 -4.18
C ALA A 7 12.86 7.48 -3.16
N TRP A 8 13.76 6.61 -3.61
CA TRP A 8 14.71 5.92 -2.73
C TRP A 8 16.06 5.79 -3.46
N VAL A 9 17.13 5.56 -2.71
CA VAL A 9 18.49 5.44 -3.26
C VAL A 9 18.87 3.98 -3.26
N ASP A 10 19.41 3.48 -4.37
CA ASP A 10 19.92 2.10 -4.47
C ASP A 10 21.32 1.94 -3.88
N ASP A 11 21.85 0.72 -3.83
CA ASP A 11 23.19 0.46 -3.29
C ASP A 11 24.32 1.12 -4.08
N THR A 12 24.07 1.48 -5.34
CA THR A 12 25.02 2.20 -6.20
C THR A 12 24.95 3.71 -6.06
N GLY A 13 24.07 4.22 -5.20
CA GLY A 13 23.87 5.65 -4.99
C GLY A 13 22.95 6.31 -6.02
N VAL A 14 22.28 5.53 -6.87
CA VAL A 14 21.37 6.04 -7.88
C VAL A 14 19.97 6.18 -7.30
N VAL A 15 19.33 7.34 -7.55
CA VAL A 15 17.94 7.57 -7.16
C VAL A 15 17.01 6.75 -8.05
N ARG A 16 16.22 5.89 -7.43
CA ARG A 16 15.14 5.11 -8.03
C ARG A 16 13.79 5.72 -7.67
N MET A 17 12.82 5.54 -8.56
CA MET A 17 11.48 6.08 -8.42
C MET A 17 10.47 4.98 -8.66
N ASN A 18 9.59 4.77 -7.68
CA ASN A 18 8.46 3.86 -7.77
C ASN A 18 7.14 4.62 -7.56
N ARG A 19 6.03 3.99 -7.93
CA ARG A 19 4.68 4.52 -7.69
C ARG A 19 4.07 3.81 -6.50
N GLY A 20 3.72 4.59 -5.47
CA GLY A 20 2.90 4.14 -4.37
C GLY A 20 1.42 4.39 -4.63
N PHE A 21 0.58 3.46 -4.18
CA PHE A 21 -0.87 3.50 -4.30
C PHE A 21 -1.50 3.27 -2.94
N ARG A 22 -2.54 4.06 -2.62
CA ARG A 22 -3.49 3.76 -1.54
C ARG A 22 -4.89 4.13 -1.98
N ILE A 23 -5.82 3.19 -1.84
CA ILE A 23 -7.22 3.38 -2.19
C ILE A 23 -8.05 3.11 -0.96
N GLN A 24 -8.71 4.15 -0.49
CA GLN A 24 -9.70 4.12 0.57
C GLN A 24 -11.07 4.04 -0.11
N TYR A 25 -11.61 2.83 -0.24
CA TYR A 25 -12.76 2.53 -1.10
C TYR A 25 -14.09 2.92 -0.45
N SER A 26 -14.31 2.43 0.77
CA SER A 26 -15.53 2.69 1.53
C SER A 26 -15.24 2.67 3.01
N SER A 27 -15.70 3.69 3.73
CA SER A 27 -15.69 3.77 5.20
C SER A 27 -17.09 3.62 5.77
N SER A 28 -18.01 2.99 5.02
CA SER A 28 -19.44 2.96 5.37
C SER A 28 -19.72 2.14 6.64
N LEU A 29 -18.90 1.12 6.91
CA LEU A 29 -19.02 0.28 8.11
C LEU A 29 -18.04 0.68 9.22
N GLY A 30 -17.00 1.44 8.91
CA GLY A 30 -15.97 1.82 9.89
C GLY A 30 -14.67 2.32 9.25
N PRO A 31 -13.57 2.38 10.02
CA PRO A 31 -12.25 2.80 9.54
C PRO A 31 -11.77 1.94 8.37
N TYR A 32 -10.97 2.51 7.48
CA TYR A 32 -10.39 1.76 6.37
C TYR A 32 -9.40 0.70 6.88
N GLU A 33 -9.54 -0.53 6.42
CA GLU A 33 -8.62 -1.65 6.70
C GLU A 33 -8.25 -2.34 5.40
N GLY A 34 -6.96 -2.61 5.21
CA GLY A 34 -6.49 -2.98 3.88
C GLY A 34 -5.01 -3.30 3.71
N ALA A 35 -4.72 -4.37 2.98
CA ALA A 35 -3.36 -4.80 2.68
C ALA A 35 -2.56 -3.80 1.84
N LEU A 36 -1.24 -3.88 1.98
CA LEU A 36 -0.27 -3.34 1.03
C LEU A 36 0.32 -4.47 0.20
N HIS A 37 0.49 -4.28 -1.11
CA HIS A 37 1.10 -5.27 -2.01
C HIS A 37 2.32 -4.69 -2.73
N LEU A 38 3.44 -5.40 -2.74
CA LEU A 38 4.66 -5.01 -3.46
C LEU A 38 4.96 -6.03 -4.56
N GLY A 39 5.15 -5.52 -5.77
CA GLY A 39 5.64 -6.32 -6.89
C GLY A 39 5.61 -5.55 -8.19
N ALA A 40 6.47 -5.94 -9.14
CA ALA A 40 6.59 -5.26 -10.44
C ALA A 40 5.28 -5.24 -11.26
N HIS A 41 4.34 -6.14 -10.99
CA HIS A 41 3.05 -6.22 -11.65
C HIS A 41 1.97 -5.30 -11.04
N VAL A 42 2.22 -4.74 -9.85
CA VAL A 42 1.27 -3.89 -9.15
C VAL A 42 1.08 -2.59 -9.91
N ASN A 43 -0.17 -2.27 -10.23
CA ASN A 43 -0.56 -1.05 -10.94
C ASN A 43 -1.89 -0.50 -10.38
N SER A 44 -2.28 0.69 -10.81
CA SER A 44 -3.48 1.36 -10.32
C SER A 44 -4.76 0.54 -10.46
N ASP A 45 -4.88 -0.24 -11.52
CA ASP A 45 -6.11 -0.96 -11.85
C ASP A 45 -6.21 -2.27 -11.09
N CYS A 46 -5.08 -2.95 -10.90
CA CYS A 46 -4.98 -4.10 -9.99
C CYS A 46 -5.34 -3.70 -8.54
N VAL A 47 -4.78 -2.60 -8.04
CA VAL A 47 -5.08 -2.08 -6.69
C VAL A 47 -6.57 -1.67 -6.59
N LYS A 48 -7.16 -1.09 -7.64
CA LYS A 48 -8.61 -0.82 -7.66
C LYS A 48 -9.45 -2.10 -7.58
N ALA A 49 -9.16 -3.09 -8.41
CA ALA A 49 -9.87 -4.36 -8.41
C ALA A 49 -9.80 -5.05 -7.03
N LEU A 50 -8.61 -5.16 -6.45
CA LEU A 50 -8.42 -5.75 -5.11
C LEU A 50 -9.18 -4.96 -4.03
N GLY A 51 -9.17 -3.63 -4.11
CA GLY A 51 -9.87 -2.79 -3.15
C GLY A 51 -11.39 -2.95 -3.23
N PHE A 52 -11.96 -3.21 -4.41
CA PHE A 52 -13.37 -3.54 -4.57
C PHE A 52 -13.72 -4.87 -3.89
N ASP A 53 -12.92 -5.91 -4.09
CA ASP A 53 -13.14 -7.22 -3.45
C ASP A 53 -12.98 -7.15 -1.92
N THR A 54 -12.09 -6.27 -1.45
CA THR A 54 -11.86 -6.04 0.00
C THR A 54 -13.10 -5.47 0.69
N ILE A 55 -13.94 -4.67 0.00
CA ILE A 55 -15.20 -4.15 0.57
C ILE A 55 -16.08 -5.29 1.05
N PHE A 56 -16.35 -6.26 0.17
CA PHE A 56 -17.23 -7.37 0.49
C PHE A 56 -16.59 -8.32 1.49
N SER A 57 -15.29 -8.57 1.33
CA SER A 57 -14.55 -9.44 2.25
C SER A 57 -14.60 -8.91 3.68
N ASN A 58 -14.35 -7.61 3.89
CA ASN A 58 -14.41 -6.98 5.20
C ASN A 58 -15.85 -6.94 5.74
N ALA A 59 -16.83 -6.60 4.90
CA ALA A 59 -18.25 -6.59 5.31
C ALA A 59 -18.75 -7.97 5.77
N LEU A 60 -18.25 -9.07 5.16
CA LEU A 60 -18.61 -10.43 5.53
C LEU A 60 -18.00 -10.90 6.86
N THR A 61 -17.01 -10.19 7.41
CA THR A 61 -16.43 -10.53 8.72
C THR A 61 -17.39 -10.26 9.89
N GLY A 62 -18.39 -9.38 9.70
CA GLY A 62 -19.28 -8.92 10.75
C GLY A 62 -18.68 -7.87 11.71
N TYR A 63 -17.45 -7.42 11.45
CA TYR A 63 -16.84 -6.29 12.15
C TYR A 63 -17.11 -4.97 11.42
N ASP A 64 -17.11 -3.86 12.18
CA ASP A 64 -17.27 -2.49 11.71
C ASP A 64 -16.00 -2.00 10.99
N LEU A 65 -15.73 -2.58 9.82
CA LEU A 65 -14.52 -2.33 9.02
C LEU A 65 -14.90 -1.75 7.66
N GLY A 66 -14.31 -0.59 7.35
CA GLY A 66 -14.21 -0.10 5.99
C GLY A 66 -13.19 -0.92 5.18
N ALA A 67 -12.95 -0.50 3.95
CA ALA A 67 -12.03 -1.18 3.05
C ALA A 67 -11.05 -0.21 2.41
N SER A 68 -9.78 -0.55 2.52
CA SER A 68 -8.71 0.03 1.72
C SER A 68 -7.87 -1.06 1.09
N VAL A 69 -7.05 -0.67 0.13
CA VAL A 69 -5.94 -1.49 -0.34
C VAL A 69 -4.87 -0.58 -0.91
N GLY A 70 -3.62 -1.02 -0.88
CA GLY A 70 -2.51 -0.23 -1.39
C GLY A 70 -1.38 -1.10 -1.90
N GLY A 71 -0.28 -0.44 -2.26
CA GLY A 71 0.89 -1.14 -2.77
C GLY A 71 1.85 -0.26 -3.53
N SER A 72 2.80 -0.89 -4.18
CA SER A 72 3.79 -0.24 -5.05
C SER A 72 4.28 -1.19 -6.13
N ASP A 73 4.73 -0.63 -7.26
CA ASP A 73 5.42 -1.36 -8.33
C ASP A 73 6.88 -1.76 -7.98
N PHE A 74 7.24 -1.67 -6.70
CA PHE A 74 8.54 -2.07 -6.17
C PHE A 74 8.62 -3.59 -6.02
N ASN A 75 9.68 -4.21 -6.55
CA ASN A 75 9.95 -5.62 -6.39
C ASN A 75 10.98 -5.82 -5.26
N PRO A 76 10.64 -6.52 -4.16
CA PRO A 76 11.60 -6.78 -3.08
C PRO A 76 12.58 -7.93 -3.39
N LEU A 77 12.25 -8.83 -4.32
CA LEU A 77 13.02 -10.07 -4.56
C LEU A 77 14.42 -9.83 -5.15
N ASP A 78 14.63 -8.69 -5.78
CA ASP A 78 15.87 -8.31 -6.47
C ASP A 78 16.55 -7.11 -5.79
N LYS A 79 16.35 -6.94 -4.48
CA LYS A 79 16.83 -5.80 -3.70
C LYS A 79 17.56 -6.25 -2.43
N SER A 80 18.54 -5.47 -2.02
CA SER A 80 19.20 -5.70 -0.74
C SER A 80 18.32 -5.28 0.44
N GLU A 81 18.60 -5.77 1.64
CA GLU A 81 17.89 -5.35 2.85
C GLU A 81 17.98 -3.84 3.08
N ALA A 82 19.13 -3.23 2.76
CA ALA A 82 19.32 -1.79 2.89
C ALA A 82 18.48 -1.00 1.87
N GLU A 83 18.32 -1.51 0.65
CA GLU A 83 17.43 -0.93 -0.35
C GLU A 83 15.96 -1.05 0.05
N MET A 84 15.55 -2.23 0.54
CA MET A 84 14.20 -2.45 1.04
C MET A 84 13.87 -1.50 2.20
N GLN A 85 14.79 -1.33 3.16
CA GLN A 85 14.60 -0.41 4.27
C GLN A 85 14.43 1.05 3.79
N ARG A 86 15.28 1.51 2.87
CA ARG A 86 15.19 2.87 2.29
C ARG A 86 13.88 3.07 1.53
N PHE A 87 13.46 2.07 0.76
CA PHE A 87 12.17 2.08 0.08
C PHE A 87 11.01 2.18 1.09
N CYS A 88 10.98 1.32 2.10
CA CYS A 88 9.90 1.30 3.10
C CYS A 88 9.81 2.61 3.87
N GLN A 89 10.95 3.21 4.26
CA GLN A 89 10.97 4.52 4.92
C GLN A 89 10.39 5.62 4.02
N SER A 90 10.79 5.65 2.75
CA SER A 90 10.26 6.61 1.76
C SER A 90 8.76 6.39 1.52
N TYR A 91 8.34 5.13 1.35
CA TYR A 91 6.95 4.76 1.16
C TYR A 91 6.07 5.20 2.33
N MET A 92 6.50 4.90 3.56
CA MET A 92 5.77 5.26 4.77
C MET A 92 5.76 6.77 5.02
N THR A 93 6.81 7.51 4.63
CA THR A 93 6.84 8.97 4.73
C THR A 93 5.70 9.61 3.92
N GLU A 94 5.42 9.06 2.73
CA GLU A 94 4.29 9.50 1.91
C GLU A 94 2.95 8.95 2.39
N LEU A 95 2.90 7.67 2.78
CA LEU A 95 1.65 7.02 3.21
C LEU A 95 1.13 7.58 4.55
N ALA A 96 2.01 7.96 5.48
CA ALA A 96 1.67 8.47 6.81
C ALA A 96 0.72 9.68 6.80
N LYS A 97 0.62 10.40 5.68
CA LYS A 97 -0.31 11.53 5.49
C LYS A 97 -1.78 11.08 5.43
N TYR A 98 -2.03 9.79 5.18
CA TYR A 98 -3.35 9.24 4.90
C TYR A 98 -3.76 8.10 5.84
N VAL A 99 -2.82 7.55 6.61
CA VAL A 99 -3.06 6.46 7.56
C VAL A 99 -3.03 6.96 9.00
N GLY A 100 -3.74 6.27 9.88
CA GLY A 100 -3.80 6.62 11.29
C GLY A 100 -4.82 5.81 12.06
N PRO A 101 -4.71 5.77 13.40
CA PRO A 101 -5.66 5.08 14.26
C PRO A 101 -7.09 5.58 14.03
N GLY A 102 -8.03 4.69 13.75
CA GLY A 102 -9.43 5.03 13.47
C GLY A 102 -9.69 5.70 12.12
N ILE A 103 -8.67 5.84 11.26
CA ILE A 103 -8.80 6.39 9.91
C ILE A 103 -8.56 5.28 8.89
N ASP A 104 -7.32 4.85 8.75
CA ASP A 104 -6.89 3.85 7.78
C ASP A 104 -5.70 3.08 8.36
N SER A 105 -5.86 1.76 8.45
CA SER A 105 -4.92 0.85 9.10
C SER A 105 -4.45 -0.18 8.06
N PRO A 106 -3.19 -0.06 7.59
CA PRO A 106 -2.62 -0.98 6.63
C PRO A 106 -2.10 -2.26 7.28
N TRP A 107 -2.26 -3.40 6.60
CA TRP A 107 -1.67 -4.67 6.99
C TRP A 107 -0.84 -5.31 5.86
N MET A 108 -0.18 -6.43 6.17
CA MET A 108 0.79 -7.10 5.31
C MET A 108 0.13 -7.91 4.19
N GLY A 109 0.25 -7.46 2.94
CA GLY A 109 -0.16 -8.25 1.77
C GLY A 109 1.02 -8.97 1.12
N THR A 110 0.88 -9.24 -0.18
CA THR A 110 1.91 -9.96 -0.95
C THR A 110 3.17 -9.12 -1.14
N GLY A 111 4.34 -9.69 -0.84
CA GLY A 111 5.63 -9.03 -1.04
C GLY A 111 5.96 -7.93 -0.03
N VAL A 112 5.13 -7.76 1.01
CA VAL A 112 5.38 -6.84 2.14
C VAL A 112 6.00 -7.60 3.29
#